data_AF-A0AA91TVK9-F1
#
_entry.id   AF-A0AA91TVK9-F1
#
_cell.length_a   1.000
_cell.length_b   1.000
_cell.length_c   1.000
_cell.angle_alpha   90.00
_cell.angle_beta   90.00
_cell.angle_gamma   90.00
#
_symmetry.space_group_name_H-M   'P 1'
#
loop_
_entity.id
_entity.type
_entity.pdbx_description
1 polymer ?
#
loop_
_entity_poly.entity_id
_entity_poly.type
_entity_poly.pdbx_seq_one_letter_code
_entity_poly.pdbx_strand_id
1 'polypeptide(L)' 'MRKQSMMGSSKYEFSPEQIDKDIQNKIDKHQQLKRSIHNSIMEFISSEPHKMDQTFSTILEVMREIKQEYKL' A
#
# COMPACT_ATOMS: atom_id res chain seq x y z
N MET A 1 -9.99 -35.68 27.61
CA MET A 1 -10.96 -34.92 26.80
C MET A 1 -10.28 -34.52 25.50
N ARG A 2 -10.72 -35.02 24.34
CA ARG A 2 -10.16 -34.64 23.03
C ARG A 2 -10.64 -33.22 22.71
N LYS A 3 -9.72 -32.28 22.47
CA LYS A 3 -10.04 -30.93 21.99
C LYS A 3 -10.75 -31.08 20.64
N GLN A 4 -12.03 -30.72 20.57
CA GLN A 4 -12.77 -30.58 19.32
C GLN A 4 -11.98 -29.59 18.45
N SER A 5 -11.40 -30.07 17.35
CA SER A 5 -10.71 -29.19 16.42
C SER A 5 -11.76 -28.30 15.77
N MET A 6 -11.68 -26.99 16.03
CA MET A 6 -12.39 -25.94 15.30
C MET A 6 -11.82 -25.82 13.87
N MET A 7 -11.66 -26.96 13.17
CA MET A 7 -11.31 -27.02 11.76
C MET A 7 -12.56 -26.66 10.98
N GLY A 8 -12.82 -25.37 10.82
CA GLY A 8 -13.96 -24.92 10.04
C GLY A 8 -14.26 -23.44 10.17
N SER A 9 -13.95 -22.80 11.31
CA SER A 9 -14.38 -21.42 11.48
C SER A 9 -13.56 -20.45 10.65
N SER A 10 -14.09 -20.07 9.49
CA SER A 10 -13.61 -18.88 8.78
C SER A 10 -13.55 -17.72 9.78
N LYS A 11 -12.53 -16.85 9.70
CA LYS A 11 -12.37 -15.66 10.57
C LYS A 11 -13.69 -14.87 10.73
N TYR A 12 -14.55 -14.95 9.73
CA TYR A 12 -15.81 -14.24 9.62
C TYR A 12 -17.06 -15.06 9.97
N GLU A 13 -16.94 -16.37 10.21
CA GLU A 13 -18.07 -17.24 10.56
C GLU A 13 -18.72 -16.82 11.88
N PHE A 14 -17.92 -16.36 12.84
CA PHE A 14 -18.39 -15.86 14.13
C PHE A 14 -18.59 -14.34 14.15
N SER A 15 -18.25 -13.63 13.07
CA SER A 15 -18.32 -12.17 13.00
C SER A 15 -18.40 -11.71 11.53
N PRO A 16 -19.53 -11.93 10.85
CA PRO A 16 -19.68 -11.63 9.43
C PRO A 16 -19.53 -10.14 9.11
N GLU A 17 -19.92 -9.25 10.02
CA GLU A 17 -19.72 -7.78 9.88
C GLU A 17 -18.24 -7.36 9.83
N GLN A 18 -17.32 -8.23 10.25
CA GLN A 18 -15.88 -7.94 10.18
C GLN A 18 -15.34 -8.04 8.75
N ILE A 19 -16.06 -8.73 7.83
CA ILE A 19 -15.67 -8.81 6.42
C ILE A 19 -15.64 -7.41 5.82
N ASP A 20 -16.77 -6.71 5.90
CA ASP A 20 -16.93 -5.39 5.29
C ASP A 20 -16.00 -4.37 5.94
N LYS A 21 -15.83 -4.45 7.27
CA LYS A 21 -14.87 -3.63 8.01
C LYS A 21 -13.43 -3.89 7.58
N ASP A 22 -13.02 -5.14 7.42
CA ASP A 22 -11.66 -5.48 6.98
C ASP A 22 -11.40 -5.05 5.53
N ILE A 23 -12.39 -5.21 4.65
CA ILE A 23 -12.32 -4.74 3.26
C ILE A 23 -12.15 -3.21 3.24
N GLN A 24 -13.01 -2.49 3.95
CA GLN A 24 -12.96 -1.03 4.01
C GLN A 24 -11.63 -0.55 4.61
N ASN A 25 -11.19 -1.15 5.71
CA ASN A 25 -9.90 -0.83 6.32
C ASN A 25 -8.73 -1.07 5.37
N LYS A 26 -8.77 -2.13 4.55
CA LYS A 26 -7.72 -2.40 3.56
C LYS A 26 -7.73 -1.36 2.45
N ILE A 27 -8.91 -0.97 1.98
CA ILE A 27 -9.06 0.11 0.99
C ILE A 27 -8.51 1.41 1.55
N ASP A 28 -8.92 1.79 2.76
CA ASP A 28 -8.52 3.04 3.41
C ASP A 28 -7.00 3.09 3.64
N LYS A 29 -6.41 2.01 4.15
CA LYS A 29 -4.95 1.90 4.32
C LYS A 29 -4.22 2.03 3.00
N HIS A 30 -4.71 1.36 1.96
CA HIS A 30 -4.09 1.45 0.63
C HIS A 30 -4.18 2.88 0.07
N GLN A 31 -5.33 3.55 0.22
CA GLN A 31 -5.52 4.93 -0.21
C GLN A 31 -4.63 5.90 0.59
N GLN A 32 -4.54 5.74 1.90
CA GLN A 32 -3.66 6.54 2.76
C GLN A 32 -2.19 6.38 2.36
N LEU A 33 -1.74 5.15 2.11
CA LEU A 33 -0.39 4.88 1.63
C LEU A 33 -0.14 5.56 0.29
N LYS A 34 -1.06 5.41 -0.67
CA LYS A 34 -0.96 6.06 -1.99
C LYS A 34 -0.89 7.58 -1.87
N ARG A 35 -1.72 8.20 -1.03
CA ARG A 35 -1.70 9.66 -0.78
C ARG A 35 -0.37 10.10 -0.16
N SER A 36 0.14 9.36 0.81
CA SER A 36 1.41 9.64 1.46
C SER A 36 2.55 9.65 0.43
N ILE A 37 2.67 8.57 -0.36
CA ILE A 37 3.68 8.46 -1.42
C ILE A 37 3.55 9.59 -2.45
N HIS A 38 2.32 9.87 -2.89
CA HIS A 38 2.05 10.95 -3.84
C HIS A 38 2.51 12.31 -3.31
N ASN A 39 2.22 12.62 -2.05
CA ASN A 39 2.60 13.90 -1.44
C ASN A 39 4.12 14.04 -1.35
N SER A 40 4.83 12.97 -0.96
CA SER A 40 6.30 13.00 -0.91
C SER A 40 6.93 13.18 -2.30
N ILE A 41 6.39 12.51 -3.32
CA ILE A 41 6.85 12.68 -4.71
C ILE A 41 6.58 14.11 -5.20
N MET A 42 5.38 14.64 -4.94
CA MET A 42 5.02 16.00 -5.35
C MET A 42 5.86 17.06 -4.65
N GLU A 43 6.12 16.90 -3.35
CA GLU A 43 7.02 17.77 -2.59
C GLU A 43 8.41 17.80 -3.25
N PHE A 44 8.94 16.63 -3.59
CA PHE A 44 10.24 16.50 -4.26
C PHE A 44 10.25 17.16 -5.65
N ILE A 45 9.23 16.92 -6.48
CA ILE A 45 9.12 17.53 -7.81
C ILE A 45 8.99 19.05 -7.70
N SER A 46 8.17 19.53 -6.76
CA SER A 46 7.91 20.96 -6.58
C SER A 46 9.09 21.73 -5.98
N SER A 47 10.10 21.04 -5.44
CA SER A 47 11.30 21.67 -4.89
C SER A 47 12.16 22.36 -5.97
N GLU A 48 12.12 21.87 -7.22
CA GLU A 48 12.77 22.49 -8.38
C GLU A 48 11.77 22.72 -9.53
N PRO A 49 10.94 23.78 -9.45
CA PRO A 49 9.86 24.03 -10.43
C PRO A 49 10.32 24.12 -11.89
N HIS A 50 11.55 24.61 -12.11
CA HIS A 50 12.12 24.76 -13.45
C HIS A 50 12.59 23.44 -14.09
N LYS A 51 12.64 22.35 -13.31
CA LYS A 51 13.13 21.03 -13.74
C LYS A 51 12.15 19.90 -13.42
N MET A 52 10.88 20.20 -13.16
CA MET A 52 9.88 19.22 -12.73
C MET A 52 9.87 17.96 -13.61
N ASP A 53 9.93 18.12 -14.94
CA ASP A 53 9.94 17.01 -15.89
C ASP A 53 11.18 16.12 -15.77
N GLN A 54 12.35 16.75 -15.56
CA GLN A 54 13.61 16.04 -15.34
C GLN A 54 13.59 15.32 -13.99
N THR A 55 13.19 16.02 -12.92
CA THR A 55 13.08 15.45 -11.57
C THR A 55 12.13 14.26 -11.54
N PHE A 56 10.98 14.36 -12.20
CA PHE A 56 10.04 13.25 -12.32
C PHE A 56 10.63 12.06 -13.08
N SER A 57 11.33 12.32 -14.19
CA SER A 57 12.00 11.27 -14.97
C SER A 57 13.06 10.54 -14.14
N THR A 58 13.89 11.27 -13.39
CA THR A 58 14.89 10.71 -12.48
C THR A 58 14.25 9.90 -11.35
N ILE A 59 13.13 10.36 -10.77
CA ILE A 59 12.39 9.59 -9.77
C ILE A 59 11.96 8.24 -10.34
N LEU A 60 11.43 8.21 -11.57
CA LEU A 60 11.01 6.96 -12.21
C LEU A 60 12.17 6.00 -12.48
N GLU A 61 13.33 6.53 -12.89
CA GLU A 61 14.55 5.76 -13.09
C GLU A 61 14.99 5.09 -11.78
N VAL A 62 15.15 5.87 -10.71
CA VAL A 62 15.52 5.37 -9.38
C VAL A 62 14.51 4.34 -8.85
N MET A 63 13.20 4.56 -9.03
CA MET A 63 12.19 3.58 -8.61
C MET A 63 12.30 2.24 -9.37
N ARG A 64 12.68 2.26 -10.65
CA ARG A 64 12.92 1.05 -11.44
C ARG A 64 14.17 0.32 -10.98
N GLU A 65 15.24 1.05 -10.67
CA GLU A 65 16.48 0.49 -10.13
C GLU A 65 16.23 -0.22 -8.79
N ILE A 66 15.53 0.44 -7.85
CA ILE A 66 15.16 -0.16 -6.56
C ILE A 66 14.34 -1.44 -6.77
N LYS A 67 13.37 -1.42 -7.70
CA LYS A 67 12.59 -2.62 -8.01
C LYS A 67 13.48 -3.79 -8.46
N GLN A 68 14.47 -3.51 -9.30
CA GLN A 68 15.42 -4.52 -9.78
C GLN A 68 16.33 -5.03 -8.66
N GLU A 69 16.88 -4.13 -7.84
CA GLU A 69 17.78 -4.46 -6.72
C GLU A 69 17.12 -5.42 -5.73
N TYR A 70 15.87 -5.14 -5.36
CA TYR A 70 15.13 -5.91 -4.36
C TYR A 70 14.26 -7.04 -4.96
N LYS A 71 14.26 -7.22 -6.29
CA LYS A 71 13.41 -8.19 -7.02
C LYS A 71 11.92 -8.10 -6.64
N LEU A 72 11.43 -6.86 -6.50
CA LEU A 72 10.03 -6.55 -6.17
C LEU A 72 9.08 -6.66 -7.37
#